data_AF-A0A3D2TNZ0-F1
#
_entry.id   AF-A0A3D2TNZ0-F1
#
_cell.length_a   1.000
_cell.length_b   1.000
_cell.length_c   1.000
_cell.angle_alpha   90.00
_cell.angle_beta   90.00
_cell.angle_gamma   90.00
#
_symmetry.space_group_name_H-M   'P 1'
#
loop_
_entity.id
_entity.type
_entity.pdbx_description
1 polymer ?
#
loop_
_entity_poly.entity_id
_entity_poly.type
_entity_poly.pdbx_seq_one_letter_code
_entity_poly.pdbx_strand_id
1 'polypeptide(L)'
;MNQDDITLIKIKDYVKNPKDNGYRSLHLIVSVPIFLQNEKRDVKVEVQLRTISMDSWASLEHKILYKKHLSQAEIDSISKELAYCASLSEELDNRMQSIHKRIKK
;
A
#
# COMPACT_ATOMS: atom_id res chain seq x y z
N MET A 1 -15.30 -19.02 14.53
CA MET A 1 -14.90 -17.84 13.74
C MET A 1 -14.18 -18.33 12.49
N ASN A 2 -14.93 -18.71 11.46
CA ASN A 2 -14.39 -18.88 10.11
C ASN A 2 -15.21 -17.92 9.26
N GLN A 3 -14.54 -16.94 8.67
CA GLN A 3 -15.12 -16.02 7.70
C GLN A 3 -15.25 -16.83 6.40
N ASP A 4 -16.46 -17.26 6.04
CA ASP A 4 -16.74 -18.14 4.90
C ASP A 4 -17.10 -17.40 3.62
N ASP A 5 -17.23 -16.07 3.69
CA ASP A 5 -17.60 -15.17 2.61
C ASP A 5 -16.39 -14.44 1.98
N ILE A 6 -15.16 -14.67 2.43
CA ILE A 6 -13.96 -14.05 1.83
C ILE A 6 -12.91 -15.12 1.52
N THR A 7 -12.54 -15.25 0.25
CA THR A 7 -11.46 -16.14 -0.18
C THR A 7 -10.26 -15.35 -0.65
N LEU A 8 -9.09 -15.55 -0.03
CA LEU A 8 -7.84 -14.95 -0.50
C LEU A 8 -7.37 -15.62 -1.79
N ILE A 9 -7.22 -14.83 -2.85
CA ILE A 9 -6.75 -15.31 -4.16
C ILE A 9 -5.25 -15.07 -4.32
N LYS A 10 -4.76 -13.88 -3.95
CA LYS A 10 -3.35 -13.51 -4.12
C LYS A 10 -2.91 -12.49 -3.08
N ILE A 11 -1.67 -12.61 -2.63
CA ILE A 11 -0.98 -11.59 -1.82
C ILE A 11 0.15 -10.99 -2.65
N LYS A 12 0.29 -9.67 -2.64
CA LYS A 12 1.52 -8.97 -3.06
C LYS A 12 1.99 -8.12 -1.88
N ASP A 13 3.09 -8.54 -1.27
CA ASP A 13 3.64 -7.90 -0.08
C ASP A 13 4.76 -6.93 -0.45
N TYR A 14 4.37 -5.68 -0.76
CA TYR A 14 5.33 -4.60 -0.99
C TYR A 14 5.78 -3.91 0.30
N VAL A 15 5.29 -4.34 1.47
CA VAL A 15 5.87 -3.90 2.74
C VAL A 15 7.19 -4.63 2.96
N LYS A 16 7.18 -5.96 2.75
CA LYS A 16 8.38 -6.81 2.85
C LYS A 16 9.32 -6.64 1.67
N ASN A 17 8.79 -6.54 0.45
CA ASN A 17 9.57 -6.37 -0.78
C ASN A 17 9.13 -5.08 -1.49
N PRO A 18 9.56 -3.89 -1.02
CA PRO A 18 9.19 -2.62 -1.63
C PRO A 18 9.59 -2.56 -3.10
N LYS A 19 8.87 -1.75 -3.88
CA LYS A 19 9.29 -1.44 -5.25
C LYS A 19 10.52 -0.53 -5.23
N ASP A 20 11.25 -0.49 -6.35
CA ASP A 20 12.47 0.32 -6.49
C ASP A 20 12.27 1.81 -6.24
N ASN A 21 11.08 2.35 -6.52
CA ASN A 21 10.74 3.75 -6.25
C ASN A 21 10.45 4.04 -4.76
N GLY A 22 10.49 3.02 -3.88
CA GLY A 22 10.16 3.14 -2.46
C GLY A 22 8.71 2.84 -2.10
N TYR A 23 7.85 2.52 -3.08
CA TYR A 23 6.44 2.21 -2.83
C TYR A 23 6.26 0.99 -1.92
N ARG A 24 5.41 1.15 -0.90
CA ARG A 24 5.07 0.13 0.11
C ARG A 24 3.56 0.05 0.33
N SER A 25 3.03 -1.17 0.31
CA SER A 25 1.65 -1.50 0.66
C SER A 25 1.48 -3.02 0.64
N LEU A 26 0.58 -3.56 1.45
CA LEU A 26 0.17 -4.96 1.34
C LEU A 26 -1.08 -5.04 0.47
N HIS A 27 -0.98 -5.68 -0.70
CA HIS A 27 -2.11 -5.86 -1.62
C HIS A 27 -2.66 -7.27 -1.47
N LEU A 28 -3.96 -7.37 -1.20
CA LEU A 28 -4.70 -8.61 -1.13
C LEU A 28 -5.72 -8.61 -2.27
N ILE A 29 -5.65 -9.61 -3.13
CA ILE A 29 -6.72 -9.88 -4.09
C ILE A 29 -7.60 -10.95 -3.46
N VAL A 30 -8.85 -10.62 -3.19
CA VAL A 30 -9.83 -11.50 -2.55
C VAL A 30 -11.03 -11.74 -3.47
N SER A 31 -11.67 -12.89 -3.32
CA SER A 31 -12.98 -13.20 -3.88
C SER A 31 -14.02 -12.94 -2.82
N VAL A 32 -15.04 -12.18 -3.15
CA VAL A 32 -16.20 -11.93 -2.27
C VAL A 32 -17.49 -12.19 -3.05
N PRO A 33 -18.51 -12.81 -2.43
CA PRO A 33 -19.79 -13.00 -3.05
C PRO A 33 -20.58 -11.69 -3.05
N ILE A 34 -21.11 -11.31 -4.21
CA ILE A 34 -22.16 -10.30 -4.33
C ILE A 34 -23.48 -10.98 -4.67
N PHE A 35 -24.57 -10.45 -4.11
CA PHE A 35 -25.92 -10.95 -4.35
C PHE A 35 -26.63 -9.98 -5.28
N LEU A 36 -26.89 -10.44 -6.51
CA LEU A 36 -27.69 -9.74 -7.51
C LEU A 36 -29.13 -10.25 -7.44
N GLN A 37 -30.05 -9.57 -8.13
CA GLN A 37 -31.48 -9.87 -8.06
C GLN A 37 -31.83 -11.35 -8.30
N ASN A 38 -31.11 -12.02 -9.21
CA ASN A 38 -31.38 -13.40 -9.62
C ASN A 38 -30.18 -14.35 -9.46
N GLU A 39 -29.03 -13.88 -8.98
CA GLU A 39 -27.83 -14.72 -8.88
C GLU A 39 -26.89 -14.28 -7.76
N LYS A 40 -26.13 -15.25 -7.25
CA LYS A 40 -24.93 -15.01 -6.44
C LYS A 40 -23.72 -15.08 -7.36
N ARG A 41 -22.88 -14.05 -7.35
CA ARG A 41 -21.68 -13.99 -8.17
C ARG A 41 -20.47 -13.64 -7.33
N ASP A 42 -19.40 -14.41 -7.46
CA ASP A 42 -18.13 -14.09 -6.83
C ASP A 42 -17.37 -13.08 -7.68
N VAL A 43 -16.92 -12.00 -7.05
CA VAL A 43 -16.15 -10.92 -7.69
C VAL A 43 -14.80 -10.74 -7.02
N LYS A 44 -13.80 -10.37 -7.83
CA LYS A 44 -12.45 -10.08 -7.35
C LYS A 44 -12.39 -8.63 -6.86
N VAL A 45 -11.90 -8.45 -5.64
CA VAL A 45 -11.65 -7.14 -5.02
C VAL A 45 -10.18 -7.05 -4.66
N GLU A 46 -9.54 -5.92 -4.94
CA GLU A 46 -8.21 -5.61 -4.42
C GLU A 46 -8.35 -4.75 -3.16
N VAL A 47 -7.82 -5.26 -2.05
CA VAL A 47 -7.71 -4.55 -0.77
C VAL A 47 -6.27 -4.15 -0.57
N GLN A 48 -6.02 -2.86 -0.36
CA GLN A 48 -4.69 -2.32 -0.10
C GLN A 48 -4.60 -1.87 1.35
N LEU A 49 -3.74 -2.52 2.13
CA LEU A 49 -3.46 -2.16 3.52
C LEU A 49 -2.19 -1.32 3.58
N ARG A 50 -2.27 -0.18 4.28
CA ARG A 50 -1.21 0.82 4.40
C ARG A 50 -1.22 1.44 5.78
N THR A 51 -0.05 1.88 6.24
CA THR A 51 0.03 2.88 7.32
C THR A 51 -0.35 4.26 6.78
N ILE A 52 -0.59 5.22 7.68
CA ILE A 52 -0.85 6.62 7.30
C ILE A 52 0.34 7.19 6.52
N SER A 53 1.57 6.87 6.95
CA SER A 53 2.81 7.32 6.30
C SER A 53 2.94 6.77 4.88
N MET A 54 2.67 5.48 4.68
CA MET A 54 2.67 4.85 3.35
C MET A 54 1.64 5.50 2.41
N ASP A 55 0.43 5.78 2.91
CA ASP A 55 -0.62 6.37 2.09
C ASP A 55 -0.32 7.83 1.70
N SER A 56 0.21 8.60 2.64
CA SER A 56 0.67 9.98 2.40
C SER A 56 1.76 10.03 1.33
N TRP A 57 2.75 9.14 1.44
CA TRP A 57 3.83 9.03 0.46
C TRP A 57 3.31 8.64 -0.93
N ALA A 58 2.49 7.59 -1.03
CA ALA A 58 1.97 7.10 -2.32
C ALA A 58 1.08 8.15 -3.01
N SER A 59 0.31 8.91 -2.23
CA SER A 59 -0.52 10.00 -2.75
C SER A 59 0.31 11.14 -3.34
N LEU A 60 1.46 11.47 -2.72
CA LEU A 60 2.37 12.49 -3.23
C LEU A 60 3.09 12.02 -4.50
N GLU A 61 3.64 10.81 -4.49
CA GLU A 61 4.35 10.22 -5.64
C GLU A 61 3.45 10.18 -6.88
N HIS A 62 2.22 9.69 -6.73
CA HIS A 62 1.26 9.61 -7.83
C HIS A 62 0.93 11.00 -8.41
N LYS A 63 0.77 12.02 -7.55
CA LYS A 63 0.52 13.40 -8.00
C LYS A 63 1.70 13.99 -8.76
N ILE A 64 2.92 13.68 -8.36
CA ILE A 64 4.14 14.17 -9.02
C ILE A 64 4.30 13.50 -10.39
N LEU A 65 4.22 12.16 -10.45
CA LEU A 65 4.42 11.42 -11.70
C LEU A 65 3.35 11.71 -12.76
N TYR A 66 2.17 12.16 -12.37
CA TYR A 66 1.13 12.54 -13.32
C TYR A 66 1.34 13.94 -13.95
N LYS A 67 2.26 14.76 -13.43
CA LYS A 67 2.58 16.07 -14.02
C LYS A 67 3.44 15.92 -15.27
N LYS A 68 2.88 16.25 -16.44
CA LYS A 68 3.47 16.03 -17.77
C LYS A 68 4.60 17.00 -18.18
N HIS A 69 5.09 17.86 -17.28
CA HIS A 69 6.02 18.95 -17.62
C HIS A 69 7.41 18.83 -17.00
N LEU A 70 7.74 17.70 -16.38
CA LEU A 70 9.06 17.47 -15.80
C LEU A 70 10.00 16.87 -16.85
N SER A 71 11.24 17.33 -16.85
CA SER A 71 12.32 16.67 -17.59
C SER A 71 12.68 15.32 -16.95
N GLN A 72 13.31 14.43 -17.72
CA GLN A 72 13.73 13.13 -17.20
C GLN A 72 14.69 13.26 -16.00
N ALA A 73 15.60 14.23 -16.03
CA ALA A 73 16.54 14.47 -14.93
C ALA A 73 15.83 14.89 -13.63
N GLU A 74 14.78 15.71 -13.73
CA GLU A 74 13.96 16.08 -12.57
C GLU A 74 13.20 14.87 -12.02
N ILE A 75 12.60 14.06 -12.91
CA ILE A 75 11.89 12.83 -12.51
C ILE A 75 12.83 11.88 -11.75
N ASP A 76 14.04 11.67 -12.25
CA ASP A 76 15.02 10.77 -11.63
C ASP A 76 15.47 11.30 -10.27
N SER A 77 15.73 12.61 -10.17
CA SER A 77 16.10 13.25 -8.89
C SER A 77 14.98 13.17 -7.86
N ILE A 78 13.75 13.48 -8.26
CA ILE A 78 12.58 13.43 -7.37
C ILE A 78 12.29 11.98 -6.95
N SER A 79 12.42 11.02 -7.85
CA SER A 79 12.20 9.60 -7.55
C SER A 79 13.19 9.09 -6.50
N LYS A 80 14.47 9.51 -6.57
CA LYS A 80 15.48 9.19 -5.54
C LYS A 80 15.11 9.80 -4.19
N GLU A 81 14.69 11.07 -4.17
CA GLU A 81 14.30 11.74 -2.94
C GLU A 81 13.06 11.11 -2.31
N LEU A 82 12.07 10.76 -3.13
CA LEU A 82 10.88 10.04 -2.67
C LEU A 82 11.24 8.66 -2.11
N ALA A 83 12.12 7.90 -2.77
CA ALA A 83 12.59 6.61 -2.24
C ALA A 83 13.28 6.76 -0.87
N TYR A 84 14.05 7.83 -0.68
CA TYR A 84 14.65 8.16 0.62
C TYR A 84 13.58 8.52 1.67
N CYS A 85 12.61 9.36 1.32
CA CYS A 85 11.48 9.70 2.20
C CYS A 85 10.65 8.47 2.61
N ALA A 86 10.47 7.49 1.71
CA ALA A 86 9.80 6.24 2.02
C ALA A 86 10.55 5.43 3.09
N SER A 87 11.88 5.42 3.01
CA SER A 87 12.75 4.73 3.97
C SER A 87 12.70 5.38 5.36
N LEU A 88 12.72 6.72 5.42
CA LEU A 88 12.53 7.47 6.68
C LEU A 88 11.13 7.23 7.28
N SER A 89 10.11 7.15 6.43
CA SER A 89 8.73 6.88 6.86
C SER A 89 8.58 5.50 7.49
N GLU A 90 9.22 4.48 6.92
CA GLU A 90 9.27 3.15 7.53
C GLU A 90 9.93 3.17 8.92
N GLU A 91 11.06 3.87 9.05
CA GLU A 91 11.76 3.96 10.33
C GLU A 91 10.88 4.63 11.39
N LEU A 92 10.20 5.72 11.03
CA LEU A 92 9.26 6.42 11.89
C LEU A 92 8.10 5.49 12.32
N ASP A 93 7.47 4.80 11.37
CA ASP A 93 6.38 3.87 11.64
C ASP A 93 6.82 2.74 12.60
N ASN A 94 8.01 2.18 12.39
CA ASN A 94 8.58 1.15 13.25
C ASN A 94 8.83 1.66 14.68
N ARG A 95 9.37 2.87 14.82
CA ARG A 95 9.58 3.52 16.13
C ARG A 95 8.25 3.75 16.86
N MET A 96 7.25 4.31 16.17
CA MET A 96 5.90 4.53 16.73
C MET A 96 5.25 3.19 17.13
N GLN A 97 5.35 2.16 16.29
CA GLN A 97 4.84 0.82 16.56
C GLN A 97 5.51 0.20 17.80
N SER A 98 6.82 0.42 17.99
CA SER A 98 7.56 -0.03 19.17
C SER A 98 7.09 0.68 20.45
N ILE A 99 6.87 2.00 20.39
CA ILE A 99 6.33 2.77 21.53
C ILE A 99 4.95 2.23 21.92
N HIS A 100 4.06 2.03 20.94
CA HIS A 100 2.72 1.48 21.17
C HIS A 100 2.74 0.10 21.83
N LYS A 101 3.64 -0.79 21.37
CA LYS A 101 3.81 -2.13 21.95
C LYS A 101 4.27 -2.11 23.40
N ARG A 102 5.01 -1.08 23.84
CA ARG A 102 5.45 -0.94 25.23
C ARG A 102 4.30 -0.61 26.18
N ILE A 103 3.29 0.12 25.73
CA ILE A 103 2.13 0.54 26.53
C ILE A 103 1.10 -0.59 26.65
N LYS A 104 1.04 -1.48 25.66
CA LYS A 104 0.12 -2.63 25.63
C LYS A 104 0.64 -3.90 26.32
N LYS A 105 1.75 -3.80 27.07
CA LYS A 105 2.16 -4.83 28.03
C LYS A 105 1.46 -4.61 29.36
#